data_AF-A0A7S2J2X7-F1
#
_entry.id   AF-A0A7S2J2X7-F1
#
_cell.length_a   1.000
_cell.length_b   1.000
_cell.length_c   1.000
_cell.angle_alpha   90.00
_cell.angle_beta   90.00
_cell.angle_gamma   90.00
#
_symmetry.space_group_name_H-M   'P 1'
#
loop_
_entity.id
_entity.type
_entity.pdbx_description
1 polymer ?
#
loop_
_entity_poly.entity_id
_entity_poly.type
_entity_poly.pdbx_seq_one_letter_code
_entity_poly.pdbx_strand_id
1 'polypeptide(L)'
;PCQSIDAEDASGSVALAYGVEHLTKKRHGHHCFVSAATYIDGPMETMMQCAAGVVSRSGRSRVFDESADGFVKGEGVVCLVLVPSAEEDGSQVDRKKSHKPMIVGSSMNSKGQSSSLTAPSVLAMSDVVGRAAANAAISAGMLDALEANAHGHPLSDLMELNTINKVIGSLDRSARPVPVRAVKSTYGNLGAVNGLVATARTCALLERGLHGPNLHLKQLCKLASFVEEAEEQDGETGSRLAFLTEVVESQRCNQFVGVSSFGTGTNVHHIFWGTVHNEHFESYRGSPITWWPAEGASGPKVELGYYVCGTMTNWSDPQLMDDEGEGVYGYTLTMGENNRESFQIWVDGDVERCIHPTEAGSSKDVRLSGPDEGIGRELSWRITGDTKQVRLINEEQWHALKAAEKEAQAAKKDFAAPVPPVCVSFAGDGKPPGYERAQGVEDMPIVTANRDDAGRPGDRYRVRLHLRGNYKKVTWEKATGLDAITAEKPYAHDYQIIGDHNYWKFEPLSRDPSDPSLFSTE
;
A
#
# COMPACT_ATOMS: atom_id res chain seq x y z
N PRO A 1 -23.61 0.16 28.72
CA PRO A 1 -22.80 -0.67 29.64
C PRO A 1 -21.35 -0.18 29.56
N CYS A 2 -20.61 -0.18 30.68
CA CYS A 2 -19.19 0.11 30.70
C CYS A 2 -18.50 -1.09 31.37
N GLN A 3 -17.71 -1.83 30.61
CA GLN A 3 -17.09 -3.09 31.02
C GLN A 3 -15.70 -3.19 30.40
N SER A 4 -14.76 -3.75 31.15
CA SER A 4 -13.46 -4.17 30.64
C SER A 4 -13.47 -5.68 30.47
N ILE A 5 -12.92 -6.17 29.37
CA ILE A 5 -12.93 -7.58 29.00
C ILE A 5 -11.49 -8.02 28.80
N ASP A 6 -11.13 -9.12 29.43
CA ASP A 6 -9.85 -9.80 29.22
C ASP A 6 -10.12 -11.22 28.70
N ALA A 7 -9.77 -11.42 27.44
CA ALA A 7 -9.72 -12.70 26.75
C ALA A 7 -8.40 -12.81 25.97
N GLU A 8 -7.32 -12.24 26.53
CA GLU A 8 -5.99 -12.16 25.92
C GLU A 8 -6.05 -11.55 24.50
N ASP A 9 -5.44 -12.19 23.50
CA ASP A 9 -5.40 -11.76 22.10
C ASP A 9 -6.78 -11.59 21.45
N ALA A 10 -7.83 -12.20 22.02
CA ALA A 10 -9.21 -12.08 21.53
C ALA A 10 -10.01 -10.94 22.21
N SER A 11 -9.44 -10.24 23.21
CA SER A 11 -10.18 -9.26 24.03
C SER A 11 -10.93 -8.21 23.21
N GLY A 12 -10.25 -7.58 22.25
CA GLY A 12 -10.85 -6.57 21.39
C GLY A 12 -12.02 -7.10 20.55
N SER A 13 -11.90 -8.32 20.02
CA SER A 13 -12.98 -8.98 19.26
C SER A 13 -14.14 -9.43 20.13
N VAL A 14 -13.87 -9.88 21.38
CA VAL A 14 -14.94 -10.17 22.33
C VAL A 14 -15.71 -8.89 22.68
N ALA A 15 -15.01 -7.78 22.93
CA ALA A 15 -15.64 -6.48 23.16
C ALA A 15 -16.48 -6.02 21.95
N LEU A 16 -15.98 -6.25 20.74
CA LEU A 16 -16.72 -5.97 19.50
C LEU A 16 -18.00 -6.82 19.40
N ALA A 17 -17.93 -8.12 19.68
CA ALA A 17 -19.08 -9.02 19.65
C ALA A 17 -20.17 -8.60 20.66
N TYR A 18 -19.78 -8.25 21.89
CA TYR A 18 -20.71 -7.70 22.88
C TYR A 18 -21.31 -6.36 22.43
N GLY A 19 -20.51 -5.48 21.83
CA GLY A 19 -20.98 -4.20 21.28
C GLY A 19 -22.06 -4.39 20.23
N VAL A 20 -21.84 -5.31 19.29
CA VAL A 20 -22.84 -5.70 18.27
C VAL A 20 -24.08 -6.28 18.93
N GLU A 21 -23.96 -7.23 19.85
CA GLU A 21 -25.10 -7.83 20.54
C GLU A 21 -25.94 -6.79 21.29
N HIS A 22 -25.30 -5.83 21.96
CA HIS A 22 -25.99 -4.77 22.70
C HIS A 22 -26.80 -3.85 21.79
N LEU A 23 -26.25 -3.47 20.65
CA LEU A 23 -26.92 -2.64 19.65
C LEU A 23 -28.08 -3.41 18.99
N THR A 24 -27.84 -4.65 18.55
CA THR A 24 -28.87 -5.48 17.90
C THR A 24 -30.05 -5.79 18.83
N LYS A 25 -29.79 -6.04 20.12
CA LYS A 25 -30.86 -6.29 21.10
C LYS A 25 -31.53 -5.01 21.63
N LYS A 26 -31.14 -3.82 21.13
CA LYS A 26 -31.60 -2.49 21.57
C LYS A 26 -31.59 -2.31 23.09
N ARG A 27 -30.64 -2.95 23.78
CA ARG A 27 -30.64 -2.97 25.24
C ARG A 27 -30.23 -1.61 25.81
N HIS A 28 -29.27 -0.93 25.18
CA HIS A 28 -28.71 0.33 25.68
C HIS A 28 -28.16 1.22 24.54
N GLY A 29 -28.75 2.40 24.33
CA GLY A 29 -28.21 3.47 23.48
C GLY A 29 -28.24 3.22 21.97
N HIS A 30 -27.96 4.28 21.20
CA HIS A 30 -27.88 4.25 19.73
C HIS A 30 -26.44 4.14 19.20
N HIS A 31 -25.45 4.15 20.10
CA HIS A 31 -24.02 4.12 19.76
C HIS A 31 -23.28 3.26 20.78
N CYS A 32 -22.27 2.52 20.34
CA CYS A 32 -21.38 1.77 21.22
C CYS A 32 -19.91 2.07 20.88
N PHE A 33 -19.13 2.46 21.88
CA PHE A 33 -17.69 2.61 21.76
C PHE A 33 -17.03 1.29 22.14
N VAL A 34 -16.22 0.74 21.25
CA VAL A 34 -15.43 -0.46 21.50
C VAL A 34 -13.97 -0.07 21.34
N SER A 35 -13.19 -0.23 22.41
CA SER A 35 -11.77 0.12 22.39
C SER A 35 -10.92 -0.95 23.04
N ALA A 36 -9.69 -1.07 22.57
CA ALA A 36 -8.64 -1.87 23.20
C ALA A 36 -7.34 -1.07 23.20
N ALA A 37 -6.49 -1.34 24.19
CA ALA A 37 -5.16 -0.77 24.32
C ALA A 37 -4.18 -1.85 24.80
N THR A 38 -2.99 -1.87 24.21
CA THR A 38 -1.88 -2.74 24.60
C THR A 38 -0.62 -1.88 24.66
N TYR A 39 0.08 -1.96 25.79
CA TYR A 39 1.31 -1.22 26.06
C TYR A 39 2.30 -2.14 26.80
N ILE A 40 3.57 -2.12 26.43
CA ILE A 40 4.65 -2.92 26.97
C ILE A 40 5.38 -2.08 28.01
N ASP A 41 4.85 -2.10 29.24
CA ASP A 41 5.35 -1.30 30.37
C ASP A 41 6.68 -1.82 30.97
N GLY A 42 7.17 -2.98 30.53
CA GLY A 42 8.43 -3.51 31.03
C GLY A 42 8.83 -4.86 30.43
N PRO A 43 10.05 -5.35 30.75
CA PRO A 43 10.62 -6.52 30.08
C PRO A 43 10.03 -7.84 30.57
N MET A 44 9.35 -7.88 31.71
CA MET A 44 8.94 -9.14 32.37
C MET A 44 8.05 -10.01 31.48
N GLU A 45 7.00 -9.44 30.89
CA GLU A 45 6.09 -10.17 30.01
C GLU A 45 6.83 -10.69 28.77
N THR A 46 7.70 -9.87 28.18
CA THR A 46 8.53 -10.27 27.04
C THR A 46 9.48 -11.40 27.41
N MET A 47 10.11 -11.35 28.60
CA MET A 47 10.98 -12.43 29.09
C MET A 47 10.20 -13.73 29.29
N MET A 48 8.98 -13.67 29.82
CA MET A 48 8.10 -14.84 29.98
C MET A 48 7.71 -15.43 28.62
N GLN A 49 7.37 -14.60 27.64
CA GLN A 49 7.03 -15.05 26.28
C GLN A 49 8.26 -15.61 25.54
N CYS A 50 9.44 -15.04 25.74
CA CYS A 50 10.71 -15.61 25.25
C CYS A 50 10.95 -16.99 25.88
N ALA A 51 10.73 -17.14 27.19
CA ALA A 51 10.87 -18.42 27.89
C ALA A 51 9.84 -19.46 27.40
N ALA A 52 8.63 -19.01 27.02
CA ALA A 52 7.61 -19.85 26.40
C ALA A 52 7.90 -20.21 24.92
N GLY A 53 8.92 -19.61 24.31
CA GLY A 53 9.32 -19.90 22.92
C GLY A 53 8.38 -19.35 21.84
N VAL A 54 7.57 -18.34 22.16
CA VAL A 54 6.58 -17.75 21.23
C VAL A 54 7.07 -16.47 20.55
N VAL A 55 8.17 -15.87 21.02
CA VAL A 55 8.75 -14.65 20.45
C VAL A 55 9.75 -15.02 19.34
N SER A 56 9.59 -14.40 18.17
CA SER A 56 10.51 -14.58 17.04
C SER A 56 11.92 -14.12 17.41
N ARG A 57 12.92 -14.95 17.12
CA ARG A 57 14.34 -14.62 17.34
C ARG A 57 14.86 -13.61 16.34
N SER A 58 14.20 -13.54 15.20
CA SER A 58 14.60 -12.72 14.07
C SER A 58 13.96 -11.33 14.05
N GLY A 59 13.15 -11.02 15.06
CA GLY A 59 12.50 -9.73 15.21
C GLY A 59 11.37 -9.47 14.20
N ARG A 60 10.76 -10.51 13.60
CA ARG A 60 9.63 -10.35 12.67
C ARG A 60 8.62 -11.48 12.81
N SER A 61 7.34 -11.15 12.69
CA SER A 61 6.25 -12.13 12.59
C SER A 61 6.10 -12.62 11.15
N ARG A 62 6.79 -13.71 10.77
CA ARG A 62 6.69 -14.29 9.42
C ARG A 62 5.52 -15.27 9.29
N VAL A 63 4.32 -14.81 9.59
CA VAL A 63 3.10 -15.64 9.51
C VAL A 63 3.01 -16.40 8.18
N PHE A 64 2.67 -17.68 8.24
CA PHE A 64 2.56 -18.61 7.10
C PHE A 64 3.87 -18.98 6.37
N ASP A 65 4.99 -18.32 6.65
CA ASP A 65 6.28 -18.60 6.00
C ASP A 65 6.93 -19.88 6.56
N GLU A 66 7.73 -20.58 5.74
CA GLU A 66 8.50 -21.74 6.17
C GLU A 66 9.47 -21.41 7.30
N SER A 67 9.97 -20.16 7.36
CA SER A 67 10.88 -19.67 8.40
C SER A 67 10.19 -18.96 9.56
N ALA A 68 8.88 -19.18 9.75
CA ALA A 68 8.15 -18.68 10.92
C ALA A 68 8.70 -19.29 12.22
N ASP A 69 9.04 -18.44 13.19
CA ASP A 69 9.68 -18.84 14.46
C ASP A 69 9.04 -18.16 15.69
N GLY A 70 7.82 -17.63 15.53
CA GLY A 70 7.08 -16.87 16.54
C GLY A 70 6.63 -15.50 16.03
N PHE A 71 6.12 -14.68 16.93
CA PHE A 71 5.72 -13.30 16.65
C PHE A 71 6.67 -12.29 17.29
N VAL A 72 6.65 -11.05 16.79
CA VAL A 72 7.17 -9.89 17.53
C VAL A 72 6.03 -9.20 18.26
N LYS A 73 6.28 -8.66 19.45
CA LYS A 73 5.28 -7.88 20.19
C LYS A 73 5.05 -6.53 19.52
N GLY A 74 3.82 -6.04 19.61
CA GLY A 74 3.45 -4.70 19.19
C GLY A 74 2.63 -4.00 20.27
N GLU A 75 2.51 -2.67 20.12
CA GLU A 75 1.69 -1.80 20.95
C GLU A 75 0.65 -1.10 20.08
N GLY A 76 -0.45 -0.69 20.68
CA GLY A 76 -1.44 0.07 19.95
C GLY A 76 -2.68 0.39 20.77
N VAL A 77 -3.46 1.32 20.25
CA VAL A 77 -4.79 1.66 20.75
C VAL A 77 -5.72 1.78 19.56
N VAL A 78 -6.88 1.13 19.63
CA VAL A 78 -7.94 1.29 18.63
C VAL A 78 -9.25 1.57 19.33
N CYS A 79 -10.03 2.49 18.78
CA CYS A 79 -11.41 2.73 19.17
C CYS A 79 -12.30 2.72 17.92
N LEU A 80 -13.36 1.92 17.96
CA LEU A 80 -14.40 1.85 16.94
C LEU A 80 -15.71 2.42 17.53
N VAL A 81 -16.44 3.17 16.70
CA VAL A 81 -17.79 3.64 17.02
C VAL A 81 -18.77 2.82 16.21
N LEU A 82 -19.56 2.00 16.90
CA LEU A 82 -20.60 1.18 16.30
C LEU A 82 -21.92 1.92 16.32
N VAL A 83 -22.62 1.89 15.19
CA VAL A 83 -23.97 2.41 15.02
C VAL A 83 -24.85 1.32 14.42
N PRO A 84 -26.12 1.19 14.85
CA PRO A 84 -27.07 0.33 14.16
C PRO A 84 -27.22 0.75 12.69
N SER A 85 -27.39 -0.22 11.80
CA SER A 85 -27.76 0.05 10.41
C SER A 85 -29.11 0.77 10.38
N ALA A 86 -29.26 1.80 9.54
CA ALA A 86 -30.42 2.68 9.48
C ALA A 86 -31.70 2.04 8.88
N GLU A 87 -31.83 0.72 8.92
CA GLU A 87 -32.95 -0.01 8.29
C GLU A 87 -34.29 0.09 9.04
N GLU A 88 -34.37 0.76 10.19
CA GLU A 88 -35.52 0.59 11.07
C GLU A 88 -36.74 1.50 10.85
N ASP A 89 -36.69 2.52 10.00
CA ASP A 89 -37.82 3.45 9.81
C ASP A 89 -38.54 3.34 8.45
N GLY A 90 -38.30 2.25 7.69
CA GLY A 90 -39.00 2.04 6.41
C GLY A 90 -38.67 3.06 5.31
N SER A 91 -37.80 4.04 5.58
CA SER A 91 -37.14 4.82 4.54
C SER A 91 -36.15 3.90 3.84
N GLN A 92 -36.35 3.69 2.54
CA GLN A 92 -35.36 3.01 1.71
C GLN A 92 -33.97 3.57 2.05
N VAL A 93 -33.04 2.67 2.38
CA VAL A 93 -31.63 3.01 2.45
C VAL A 93 -31.34 3.80 1.18
N ASP A 94 -30.99 5.07 1.33
CA ASP A 94 -30.38 5.81 0.25
C ASP A 94 -29.06 5.06 0.01
N ARG A 95 -29.08 4.08 -0.89
CA ARG A 95 -27.96 3.18 -1.20
C ARG A 95 -26.71 3.97 -1.63
N LYS A 96 -26.90 5.26 -1.92
CA LYS A 96 -25.85 6.27 -2.15
C LYS A 96 -25.26 6.91 -0.88
N LYS A 97 -25.72 6.58 0.34
CA LYS A 97 -25.27 7.25 1.59
C LYS A 97 -24.64 6.34 2.63
N SER A 98 -24.84 5.02 2.59
CA SER A 98 -24.22 4.10 3.55
C SER A 98 -23.07 3.31 2.90
N HIS A 99 -21.94 3.99 2.70
CA HIS A 99 -20.71 3.43 2.11
C HIS A 99 -19.82 2.72 3.15
N LYS A 100 -20.27 2.57 4.40
CA LYS A 100 -19.44 2.02 5.48
C LYS A 100 -19.58 0.51 5.55
N PRO A 101 -18.48 -0.24 5.77
CA PRO A 101 -18.52 -1.66 6.02
C PRO A 101 -19.40 -2.01 7.22
N MET A 102 -20.16 -3.09 7.12
CA MET A 102 -21.11 -3.55 8.12
C MET A 102 -20.67 -4.87 8.73
N ILE A 103 -20.86 -5.05 10.02
CA ILE A 103 -20.74 -6.37 10.67
C ILE A 103 -22.07 -7.08 10.48
N VAL A 104 -22.09 -8.14 9.67
CA VAL A 104 -23.30 -8.89 9.33
C VAL A 104 -23.42 -10.20 10.11
N GLY A 105 -22.31 -10.71 10.63
CA GLY A 105 -22.30 -11.89 11.50
C GLY A 105 -21.18 -11.83 12.51
N SER A 106 -21.39 -12.39 13.69
CA SER A 106 -20.36 -12.55 14.72
C SER A 106 -20.67 -13.78 15.56
N SER A 107 -19.64 -14.49 15.97
CA SER A 107 -19.76 -15.65 16.85
C SER A 107 -18.58 -15.71 17.81
N MET A 108 -18.83 -16.25 18.99
CA MET A 108 -17.82 -16.50 20.00
C MET A 108 -18.03 -17.89 20.62
N ASN A 109 -16.94 -18.60 20.89
CA ASN A 109 -16.97 -19.85 21.65
C ASN A 109 -15.69 -20.01 22.49
N SER A 110 -15.63 -21.12 23.23
CA SER A 110 -14.44 -21.52 23.97
C SER A 110 -13.83 -22.77 23.34
N LYS A 111 -12.51 -22.91 23.44
CA LYS A 111 -11.80 -24.12 23.02
C LYS A 111 -12.23 -25.37 23.80
N GLY A 112 -12.75 -25.19 25.01
CA GLY A 112 -13.12 -26.30 25.91
C GLY A 112 -11.89 -27.11 26.34
N GLN A 113 -12.04 -28.43 26.45
CA GLN A 113 -10.92 -29.33 26.74
C GLN A 113 -10.08 -29.58 25.47
N SER A 114 -8.79 -29.26 25.53
CA SER A 114 -7.80 -29.49 24.47
C SER A 114 -6.56 -30.21 25.03
N SER A 115 -5.63 -30.59 24.15
CA SER A 115 -4.40 -31.32 24.53
C SER A 115 -3.46 -30.53 25.44
N SER A 116 -3.55 -29.21 25.47
CA SER A 116 -2.93 -28.33 26.46
C SER A 116 -3.69 -27.01 26.53
N LEU A 117 -3.50 -26.25 27.61
CA LEU A 117 -4.15 -24.94 27.81
C LEU A 117 -3.94 -23.98 26.63
N THR A 118 -2.79 -24.05 25.96
CA THR A 118 -2.42 -23.16 24.86
C THR A 118 -2.66 -23.78 23.48
N ALA A 119 -2.91 -25.10 23.40
CA ALA A 119 -3.13 -25.77 22.13
C ALA A 119 -4.41 -25.29 21.44
N PRO A 120 -4.38 -24.94 20.13
CA PRO A 120 -5.58 -24.59 19.39
C PRO A 120 -6.50 -25.82 19.21
N SER A 121 -7.81 -25.57 19.11
CA SER A 121 -8.83 -26.61 18.89
C SER A 121 -9.46 -26.42 17.53
N VAL A 122 -9.15 -27.32 16.58
CA VAL A 122 -9.70 -27.30 15.21
C VAL A 122 -11.22 -27.30 15.22
N LEU A 123 -11.84 -28.14 16.06
CA LEU A 123 -13.30 -28.21 16.17
C LEU A 123 -13.90 -26.87 16.63
N ALA A 124 -13.32 -26.24 17.64
CA ALA A 124 -13.81 -24.96 18.14
C ALA A 124 -13.59 -23.82 17.12
N MET A 125 -12.47 -23.82 16.40
CA MET A 125 -12.21 -22.84 15.35
C MET A 125 -13.16 -23.04 14.15
N SER A 126 -13.43 -24.27 13.72
CA SER A 126 -14.40 -24.53 12.65
C SER A 126 -15.82 -24.13 13.05
N ASP A 127 -16.22 -24.44 14.29
CA ASP A 127 -17.54 -24.12 14.83
C ASP A 127 -17.78 -22.61 14.93
N VAL A 128 -16.79 -21.82 15.39
CA VAL A 128 -16.97 -20.36 15.51
C VAL A 128 -17.12 -19.71 14.13
N VAL A 129 -16.36 -20.15 13.12
CA VAL A 129 -16.46 -19.65 11.74
C VAL A 129 -17.81 -20.02 11.13
N GLY A 130 -18.22 -21.29 11.25
CA GLY A 130 -19.50 -21.77 10.73
C GLY A 130 -20.71 -21.06 11.36
N ARG A 131 -20.69 -20.83 12.68
CA ARG A 131 -21.74 -20.07 13.39
C ARG A 131 -21.76 -18.60 12.98
N ALA A 132 -20.61 -17.96 12.78
CA ALA A 132 -20.56 -16.59 12.31
C ALA A 132 -21.18 -16.46 10.90
N ALA A 133 -20.89 -17.42 10.01
CA ALA A 133 -21.50 -17.50 8.67
C ALA A 133 -23.01 -17.71 8.74
N ALA A 134 -23.47 -18.61 9.62
CA ALA A 134 -24.89 -18.81 9.88
C ALA A 134 -25.58 -17.54 10.42
N ASN A 135 -24.93 -16.82 11.36
CA ASN A 135 -25.43 -15.55 11.88
C ASN A 135 -25.49 -14.45 10.81
N ALA A 136 -24.59 -14.49 9.82
CA ALA A 136 -24.62 -13.63 8.64
C ALA A 136 -25.58 -14.10 7.54
N ALA A 137 -26.26 -15.23 7.73
CA ALA A 137 -27.13 -15.88 6.73
C ALA A 137 -26.43 -16.16 5.37
N ILE A 138 -25.14 -16.48 5.41
CA ILE A 138 -24.35 -16.88 4.23
C ILE A 138 -23.74 -18.28 4.40
N SER A 139 -23.40 -18.92 3.28
CA SER A 139 -22.48 -20.06 3.32
C SER A 139 -21.07 -19.56 3.60
N ALA A 140 -20.29 -20.27 4.41
CA ALA A 140 -18.90 -19.91 4.67
C ALA A 140 -18.03 -19.89 3.39
N GLY A 141 -18.42 -20.67 2.36
CA GLY A 141 -17.77 -20.61 1.04
C GLY A 141 -18.02 -19.31 0.27
N MET A 142 -18.91 -18.42 0.73
CA MET A 142 -19.14 -17.10 0.15
C MET A 142 -18.16 -16.03 0.66
N LEU A 143 -17.26 -16.37 1.60
CA LEU A 143 -16.22 -15.44 2.04
C LEU A 143 -15.25 -15.13 0.88
N ASP A 144 -15.01 -13.84 0.67
CA ASP A 144 -14.15 -13.31 -0.38
C ASP A 144 -12.73 -13.04 0.11
N ALA A 145 -12.52 -12.84 1.41
CA ALA A 145 -11.20 -12.75 2.02
C ALA A 145 -11.24 -13.08 3.51
N LEU A 146 -10.06 -13.30 4.09
CA LEU A 146 -9.90 -13.63 5.50
C LEU A 146 -8.75 -12.85 6.14
N GLU A 147 -9.01 -12.27 7.30
CA GLU A 147 -8.00 -11.83 8.25
C GLU A 147 -7.86 -12.91 9.33
N ALA A 148 -6.80 -13.70 9.25
CA ALA A 148 -6.48 -14.75 10.20
C ALA A 148 -5.90 -14.19 11.49
N ASN A 149 -5.98 -14.97 12.57
CA ASN A 149 -5.28 -14.65 13.80
C ASN A 149 -3.77 -14.79 13.61
N ALA A 150 -3.33 -15.92 13.04
CA ALA A 150 -1.95 -16.32 12.73
C ALA A 150 -0.98 -16.12 13.90
N HIS A 151 -0.58 -17.19 14.56
CA HIS A 151 0.32 -17.13 15.72
C HIS A 151 1.78 -16.89 15.33
N GLY A 152 2.13 -16.98 14.05
CA GLY A 152 3.51 -16.86 13.56
C GLY A 152 4.34 -18.10 13.86
N HIS A 153 3.69 -19.23 14.12
CA HIS A 153 4.34 -20.51 14.36
C HIS A 153 3.83 -21.52 13.33
N PRO A 154 4.70 -22.26 12.61
CA PRO A 154 4.30 -23.07 11.47
C PRO A 154 3.15 -24.03 11.75
N LEU A 155 3.18 -24.74 12.89
CA LEU A 155 2.14 -25.71 13.25
C LEU A 155 0.81 -25.03 13.58
N SER A 156 0.83 -23.95 14.36
CA SER A 156 -0.38 -23.23 14.76
C SER A 156 -1.03 -22.52 13.59
N ASP A 157 -0.22 -21.87 12.75
CA ASP A 157 -0.67 -21.22 11.52
C ASP A 157 -1.30 -22.25 10.57
N LEU A 158 -0.66 -23.41 10.39
CA LEU A 158 -1.20 -24.51 9.59
C LEU A 158 -2.54 -25.01 10.13
N MET A 159 -2.65 -25.23 11.44
CA MET A 159 -3.90 -25.70 12.04
C MET A 159 -5.04 -24.71 11.80
N GLU A 160 -4.77 -23.42 11.89
CA GLU A 160 -5.73 -22.37 11.58
C GLU A 160 -6.13 -22.39 10.09
N LEU A 161 -5.16 -22.42 9.18
CA LEU A 161 -5.41 -22.47 7.73
C LEU A 161 -6.21 -23.71 7.33
N ASN A 162 -5.85 -24.89 7.84
CA ASN A 162 -6.56 -26.14 7.56
C ASN A 162 -7.99 -26.12 8.07
N THR A 163 -8.19 -25.56 9.26
CA THR A 163 -9.53 -25.39 9.84
C THR A 163 -10.38 -24.50 8.95
N ILE A 164 -9.83 -23.36 8.54
CA ILE A 164 -10.51 -22.41 7.66
C ILE A 164 -10.83 -23.06 6.32
N ASN A 165 -9.86 -23.71 5.68
CA ASN A 165 -10.04 -24.37 4.38
C ASN A 165 -11.14 -25.43 4.43
N LYS A 166 -11.23 -26.21 5.51
CA LYS A 166 -12.31 -27.18 5.72
C LYS A 166 -13.71 -26.55 5.80
N VAL A 167 -13.81 -25.31 6.28
CA VAL A 167 -15.10 -24.62 6.44
C VAL A 167 -15.50 -23.84 5.20
N ILE A 168 -14.53 -23.22 4.50
CA ILE A 168 -14.80 -22.38 3.31
C ILE A 168 -14.62 -23.14 1.99
N GLY A 169 -14.02 -24.32 2.04
CA GLY A 169 -13.70 -25.15 0.89
C GLY A 169 -14.93 -25.43 0.04
N SER A 170 -14.71 -25.60 -1.26
CA SER A 170 -15.76 -25.91 -2.22
C SER A 170 -15.43 -27.21 -2.95
N LEU A 171 -16.45 -28.04 -3.18
CA LEU A 171 -16.34 -29.19 -4.08
C LEU A 171 -16.11 -28.74 -5.54
N ASP A 172 -16.42 -27.48 -5.85
CA ASP A 172 -16.14 -26.85 -7.13
C ASP A 172 -14.69 -26.34 -7.18
N ARG A 173 -13.82 -27.03 -7.93
CA ARG A 173 -12.43 -26.65 -8.18
C ARG A 173 -12.29 -25.34 -8.97
N SER A 174 -13.36 -24.85 -9.61
CA SER A 174 -13.37 -23.53 -10.26
C SER A 174 -13.72 -22.39 -9.29
N ALA A 175 -14.00 -22.71 -8.02
CA ALA A 175 -14.27 -21.72 -7.00
C ALA A 175 -13.06 -20.80 -6.81
N ARG A 176 -13.33 -19.50 -6.72
CA ARG A 176 -12.27 -18.49 -6.69
C ARG A 176 -11.40 -18.62 -5.44
N PRO A 177 -10.10 -18.29 -5.55
CA PRO A 177 -9.23 -18.13 -4.40
C PRO A 177 -9.76 -17.06 -3.43
N VAL A 178 -9.50 -17.27 -2.15
CA VAL A 178 -9.87 -16.47 -0.99
C VAL A 178 -8.55 -15.97 -0.39
N PRO A 179 -8.20 -14.69 -0.61
CA PRO A 179 -7.03 -14.09 -0.01
C PRO A 179 -7.05 -14.19 1.52
N VAL A 180 -6.00 -14.78 2.09
CA VAL A 180 -5.76 -14.82 3.54
C VAL A 180 -4.64 -13.87 3.87
N ARG A 181 -4.83 -13.09 4.94
CA ARG A 181 -3.82 -12.18 5.49
C ARG A 181 -3.85 -12.16 7.01
N ALA A 182 -2.80 -11.65 7.63
CA ALA A 182 -2.80 -11.40 9.06
C ALA A 182 -2.07 -10.10 9.43
N VAL A 183 -2.73 -9.28 10.26
CA VAL A 183 -2.20 -8.02 10.81
C VAL A 183 -0.88 -8.18 11.54
N LYS A 184 -0.62 -9.36 12.11
CA LYS A 184 0.63 -9.62 12.85
C LYS A 184 1.88 -9.54 11.97
N SER A 185 1.75 -9.79 10.66
CA SER A 185 2.85 -9.57 9.70
C SER A 185 3.26 -8.10 9.59
N THR A 186 2.34 -7.17 9.87
CA THR A 186 2.55 -5.72 9.72
C THR A 186 2.84 -5.04 11.05
N TYR A 187 2.11 -5.38 12.11
CA TYR A 187 2.15 -4.65 13.38
C TYR A 187 2.66 -5.48 14.57
N GLY A 188 3.07 -6.74 14.33
CA GLY A 188 3.35 -7.67 15.41
C GLY A 188 2.09 -8.14 16.14
N ASN A 189 2.27 -8.92 17.21
CA ASN A 189 1.19 -9.29 18.10
C ASN A 189 0.83 -8.11 19.02
N LEU A 190 -0.32 -7.51 18.77
CA LEU A 190 -0.86 -6.38 19.51
C LEU A 190 -1.66 -6.81 20.76
N GLY A 191 -1.61 -8.08 21.16
CA GLY A 191 -2.36 -8.60 22.31
C GLY A 191 -3.85 -8.31 22.19
N ALA A 192 -4.44 -7.71 23.22
CA ALA A 192 -5.86 -7.36 23.28
C ALA A 192 -6.37 -6.51 22.10
N VAL A 193 -5.48 -5.76 21.42
CA VAL A 193 -5.80 -4.84 20.32
C VAL A 193 -5.85 -5.54 18.96
N ASN A 194 -5.31 -6.76 18.86
CA ASN A 194 -5.09 -7.44 17.58
C ASN A 194 -6.39 -7.57 16.75
N GLY A 195 -7.48 -8.00 17.39
CA GLY A 195 -8.78 -8.14 16.75
C GLY A 195 -9.41 -6.83 16.24
N LEU A 196 -9.19 -5.72 16.96
CA LEU A 196 -9.70 -4.41 16.54
C LEU A 196 -8.88 -3.78 15.41
N VAL A 197 -7.55 -3.97 15.40
CA VAL A 197 -6.72 -3.54 14.26
C VAL A 197 -7.04 -4.35 13.02
N ALA A 198 -7.25 -5.66 13.15
CA ALA A 198 -7.74 -6.54 12.09
C ALA A 198 -9.07 -6.08 11.50
N THR A 199 -10.00 -5.67 12.37
CA THR A 199 -11.28 -5.09 11.98
C THR A 199 -11.09 -3.75 11.26
N ALA A 200 -10.33 -2.82 11.83
CA ALA A 200 -10.10 -1.51 11.23
C ALA A 200 -9.44 -1.60 9.84
N ARG A 201 -8.43 -2.48 9.70
CA ARG A 201 -7.80 -2.78 8.41
C ARG A 201 -8.78 -3.37 7.41
N THR A 202 -9.62 -4.31 7.86
CA THR A 202 -10.66 -4.93 7.02
C THR A 202 -11.66 -3.90 6.53
N CYS A 203 -12.13 -3.00 7.39
CA CYS A 203 -13.01 -1.91 7.00
C CYS A 203 -12.34 -1.01 5.95
N ALA A 204 -11.09 -0.61 6.20
CA ALA A 204 -10.35 0.24 5.27
C ALA A 204 -10.14 -0.43 3.90
N LEU A 205 -9.86 -1.73 3.86
CA LEU A 205 -9.69 -2.49 2.63
C LEU A 205 -11.02 -2.65 1.86
N LEU A 206 -12.11 -2.94 2.57
CA LEU A 206 -13.46 -3.05 2.01
C LEU A 206 -13.93 -1.73 1.38
N GLU A 207 -13.68 -0.59 2.04
CA GLU A 207 -14.02 0.74 1.52
C GLU A 207 -13.29 1.07 0.22
N ARG A 208 -12.09 0.50 0.02
CA ARG A 208 -11.22 0.76 -1.14
C ARG A 208 -11.30 -0.32 -2.21
N GLY A 209 -12.01 -1.42 -1.94
CA GLY A 209 -12.01 -2.59 -2.81
C GLY A 209 -10.63 -3.18 -3.01
N LEU A 210 -9.84 -3.32 -1.95
CA LEU A 210 -8.49 -3.86 -1.99
C LEU A 210 -8.35 -5.10 -1.10
N HIS A 211 -7.38 -5.95 -1.42
CA HIS A 211 -6.88 -6.99 -0.53
C HIS A 211 -5.42 -6.68 -0.16
N GLY A 212 -5.11 -6.72 1.13
CA GLY A 212 -3.78 -6.39 1.63
C GLY A 212 -2.79 -7.58 1.62
N PRO A 213 -1.48 -7.29 1.63
CA PRO A 213 -0.42 -8.29 1.59
C PRO A 213 -0.13 -8.93 2.95
N ASN A 214 0.52 -10.09 2.92
CA ASN A 214 1.31 -10.64 4.02
C ASN A 214 2.76 -10.19 3.85
N LEU A 215 3.26 -9.44 4.83
CA LEU A 215 4.68 -9.08 4.84
C LEU A 215 5.52 -10.28 5.29
N HIS A 216 6.77 -10.32 4.80
CA HIS A 216 7.77 -11.32 5.17
C HIS A 216 7.47 -12.77 4.75
N LEU A 217 6.46 -12.98 3.91
CA LEU A 217 6.17 -14.25 3.27
C LEU A 217 7.04 -14.37 2.00
N LYS A 218 8.07 -15.20 2.06
CA LYS A 218 8.96 -15.53 0.93
C LYS A 218 8.67 -16.93 0.38
N GLN A 219 8.40 -17.87 1.28
CA GLN A 219 8.13 -19.26 0.94
C GLN A 219 7.05 -19.77 1.89
N LEU A 220 5.92 -20.22 1.34
CA LEU A 220 4.86 -20.81 2.15
C LEU A 220 5.39 -22.05 2.88
N CYS A 221 4.99 -22.23 4.14
CA CYS A 221 5.38 -23.39 4.90
C CYS A 221 5.04 -24.69 4.15
N LYS A 222 6.01 -25.60 3.99
CA LYS A 222 5.80 -26.92 3.35
C LYS A 222 4.73 -27.77 4.04
N LEU A 223 4.48 -27.53 5.33
CA LEU A 223 3.37 -28.20 5.99
C LEU A 223 2.01 -27.73 5.45
N ALA A 224 1.94 -26.51 4.92
CA ALA A 224 0.77 -25.96 4.24
C ALA A 224 0.64 -26.44 2.79
N SER A 225 1.71 -26.92 2.15
CA SER A 225 1.60 -27.60 0.84
C SER A 225 1.00 -29.01 0.94
N PHE A 226 0.96 -29.62 2.13
CA PHE A 226 0.14 -30.83 2.34
C PHE A 226 -1.37 -30.56 2.21
N VAL A 227 -1.81 -29.30 2.26
CA VAL A 227 -3.19 -28.95 1.89
C VAL A 227 -3.40 -29.16 0.40
N GLU A 228 -2.42 -28.87 -0.45
CA GLU A 228 -2.50 -29.14 -1.89
C GLU A 228 -2.35 -30.64 -2.21
N GLU A 229 -1.45 -31.35 -1.52
CA GLU A 229 -1.19 -32.78 -1.81
C GLU A 229 -2.22 -33.76 -1.22
N ALA A 230 -2.79 -33.48 -0.03
CA ALA A 230 -3.85 -34.33 0.53
C ALA A 230 -5.14 -34.32 -0.32
N GLU A 231 -5.33 -33.29 -1.14
CA GLU A 231 -6.45 -33.12 -2.06
C GLU A 231 -6.32 -33.98 -3.34
N GLU A 232 -5.12 -34.47 -3.67
CA GLU A 232 -4.90 -35.35 -4.83
C GLU A 232 -5.34 -36.80 -4.57
N GLN A 233 -5.31 -37.26 -3.33
CA GLN A 233 -5.58 -38.67 -3.00
C GLN A 233 -7.05 -39.00 -2.75
N ASP A 234 -7.85 -38.09 -2.18
CA ASP A 234 -9.22 -38.40 -1.71
C ASP A 234 -10.35 -37.74 -2.53
N GLY A 235 -10.05 -36.97 -3.59
CA GLY A 235 -11.08 -36.43 -4.49
C GLY A 235 -12.03 -35.38 -3.89
N GLU A 236 -11.83 -34.98 -2.63
CA GLU A 236 -12.66 -34.01 -1.92
C GLU A 236 -11.96 -32.64 -1.82
N THR A 237 -12.60 -31.62 -2.41
CA THR A 237 -12.48 -30.18 -2.10
C THR A 237 -11.09 -29.56 -2.31
N GLY A 238 -10.92 -28.71 -3.34
CA GLY A 238 -9.65 -28.00 -3.58
C GLY A 238 -9.45 -26.81 -2.63
N SER A 239 -8.20 -26.52 -2.26
CA SER A 239 -7.83 -25.40 -1.40
C SER A 239 -8.16 -24.10 -2.10
N ARG A 240 -8.92 -23.27 -1.40
CA ARG A 240 -9.29 -21.95 -1.91
C ARG A 240 -8.39 -20.86 -1.36
N LEU A 241 -7.40 -21.15 -0.51
CA LEU A 241 -6.64 -20.10 0.14
C LEU A 241 -5.59 -19.51 -0.81
N ALA A 242 -5.56 -18.19 -0.91
CA ALA A 242 -4.54 -17.44 -1.65
C ALA A 242 -3.73 -16.58 -0.68
N PHE A 243 -2.40 -16.55 -0.85
CA PHE A 243 -1.52 -15.74 -0.01
C PHE A 243 -0.92 -14.62 -0.84
N LEU A 244 -1.39 -13.40 -0.58
CA LEU A 244 -0.93 -12.22 -1.32
C LEU A 244 0.32 -11.63 -0.66
N THR A 245 1.29 -11.22 -1.45
CA THR A 245 2.50 -10.49 -1.02
C THR A 245 2.50 -9.02 -1.46
N GLU A 246 1.51 -8.64 -2.27
CA GLU A 246 1.25 -7.25 -2.69
C GLU A 246 -0.21 -6.87 -2.45
N VAL A 247 -0.50 -5.58 -2.57
CA VAL A 247 -1.89 -5.09 -2.54
C VAL A 247 -2.52 -5.36 -3.90
N VAL A 248 -3.68 -6.02 -3.92
CA VAL A 248 -4.41 -6.31 -5.17
C VAL A 248 -5.83 -5.77 -5.09
N GLU A 249 -6.39 -5.40 -6.24
CA GLU A 249 -7.78 -4.97 -6.34
C GLU A 249 -8.75 -6.14 -6.13
N SER A 250 -9.86 -5.83 -5.47
CA SER A 250 -11.00 -6.72 -5.40
C SER A 250 -11.73 -6.74 -6.74
N GLN A 251 -11.98 -7.95 -7.24
CA GLN A 251 -12.76 -8.15 -8.45
C GLN A 251 -14.29 -8.07 -8.22
N ARG A 252 -14.75 -7.73 -7.00
CA ARG A 252 -16.18 -7.65 -6.69
C ARG A 252 -16.56 -6.32 -6.06
N CYS A 253 -17.67 -5.78 -6.55
CA CYS A 253 -18.31 -4.62 -5.93
C CYS A 253 -18.97 -4.94 -4.59
N ASN A 254 -19.23 -6.21 -4.23
CA ASN A 254 -19.76 -6.61 -2.94
C ASN A 254 -18.89 -7.72 -2.37
N GLN A 255 -18.49 -7.59 -1.11
CA GLN A 255 -17.54 -8.52 -0.50
C GLN A 255 -17.97 -8.94 0.91
N PHE A 256 -17.75 -10.21 1.23
CA PHE A 256 -17.77 -10.74 2.59
C PHE A 256 -16.36 -11.03 3.07
N VAL A 257 -15.95 -10.46 4.20
CA VAL A 257 -14.62 -10.66 4.77
C VAL A 257 -14.72 -11.16 6.20
N GLY A 258 -14.08 -12.30 6.47
CA GLY A 258 -14.00 -12.87 7.80
C GLY A 258 -12.80 -12.33 8.58
N VAL A 259 -12.97 -12.08 9.87
CA VAL A 259 -11.91 -11.68 10.80
C VAL A 259 -11.89 -12.63 11.99
N SER A 260 -10.79 -13.37 12.15
CA SER A 260 -10.59 -14.34 13.23
C SER A 260 -9.72 -13.76 14.34
N SER A 261 -10.05 -14.08 15.60
CA SER A 261 -9.20 -13.80 16.75
C SER A 261 -9.31 -14.95 17.75
N PHE A 262 -8.16 -15.55 18.04
CA PHE A 262 -8.06 -16.77 18.84
C PHE A 262 -7.10 -16.53 20.02
N GLY A 263 -7.66 -16.35 21.22
CA GLY A 263 -6.88 -16.32 22.46
C GLY A 263 -6.57 -17.74 22.95
N THR A 264 -5.94 -17.90 24.12
CA THR A 264 -5.69 -19.24 24.66
C THR A 264 -6.97 -20.02 24.96
N GLY A 265 -8.04 -19.36 25.41
CA GLY A 265 -9.31 -20.01 25.74
C GLY A 265 -10.52 -19.63 24.89
N THR A 266 -10.55 -18.42 24.33
CA THR A 266 -11.72 -17.82 23.67
C THR A 266 -11.45 -17.59 22.18
N ASN A 267 -12.39 -18.01 21.33
CA ASN A 267 -12.33 -17.75 19.91
C ASN A 267 -13.47 -16.82 19.51
N VAL A 268 -13.17 -15.89 18.61
CA VAL A 268 -14.16 -14.99 18.02
C VAL A 268 -13.96 -14.94 16.51
N HIS A 269 -15.06 -14.93 15.78
CA HIS A 269 -15.05 -14.68 14.34
C HIS A 269 -16.14 -13.66 13.97
N HIS A 270 -15.76 -12.64 13.21
CA HIS A 270 -16.66 -11.62 12.68
C HIS A 270 -16.72 -11.72 11.16
N ILE A 271 -17.89 -11.45 10.58
CA ILE A 271 -18.08 -11.35 9.13
C ILE A 271 -18.52 -9.93 8.81
N PHE A 272 -17.74 -9.29 7.96
CA PHE A 272 -17.99 -7.97 7.43
C PHE A 272 -18.58 -8.07 6.04
N TRP A 273 -19.49 -7.16 5.71
CA TRP A 273 -19.99 -6.93 4.37
C TRP A 273 -19.69 -5.49 3.95
N GLY A 274 -19.23 -5.29 2.72
CA GLY A 274 -18.97 -3.97 2.16
C GLY A 274 -19.28 -3.92 0.67
N THR A 275 -19.55 -2.72 0.17
CA THR A 275 -19.75 -2.47 -1.26
C THR A 275 -18.79 -1.40 -1.77
N VAL A 276 -18.22 -1.61 -2.97
CA VAL A 276 -17.30 -0.72 -3.66
C VAL A 276 -18.00 -0.21 -4.91
N HIS A 277 -18.30 1.08 -4.95
CA HIS A 277 -18.82 1.73 -6.15
C HIS A 277 -17.67 2.21 -7.04
N ASN A 278 -17.72 1.87 -8.34
CA ASN A 278 -16.73 2.26 -9.37
C ASN A 278 -16.46 3.78 -9.50
N GLU A 279 -17.19 4.63 -8.79
CA GLU A 279 -17.07 6.09 -8.85
C GLU A 279 -16.06 6.68 -7.84
N HIS A 280 -15.49 5.86 -6.95
CA HIS A 280 -14.58 6.32 -5.88
C HIS A 280 -13.25 5.55 -5.84
N PHE A 281 -12.49 5.59 -6.95
CA PHE A 281 -11.03 5.44 -6.85
C PHE A 281 -10.42 6.80 -6.51
N GLU A 282 -10.53 7.22 -5.25
CA GLU A 282 -9.49 8.10 -4.69
C GLU A 282 -8.29 7.19 -4.40
N SER A 283 -7.17 7.39 -5.10
CA SER A 283 -5.93 6.68 -4.79
C SER A 283 -5.59 6.90 -3.32
N TYR A 284 -5.68 5.84 -2.53
CA TYR A 284 -5.46 5.95 -1.08
C TYR A 284 -4.01 6.31 -0.80
N ARG A 285 -3.81 7.57 -0.38
CA ARG A 285 -2.64 8.03 0.36
C ARG A 285 -2.83 7.62 1.82
N GLY A 286 -2.00 6.71 2.32
CA GLY A 286 -1.98 6.39 3.74
C GLY A 286 -1.71 7.65 4.56
N SER A 287 -2.53 7.92 5.58
CA SER A 287 -2.16 8.88 6.62
C SER A 287 -1.00 8.28 7.43
N PRO A 288 0.07 9.03 7.74
CA PRO A 288 1.26 8.48 8.36
C PRO A 288 0.96 8.06 9.80
N ILE A 289 1.46 6.87 10.16
CA ILE A 289 1.71 6.51 11.55
C ILE A 289 2.73 7.52 12.08
N THR A 290 2.28 8.45 12.91
CA THR A 290 3.14 9.44 13.57
C THR A 290 3.86 8.76 14.74
N TRP A 291 5.20 8.70 14.71
CA TRP A 291 5.99 8.45 15.91
C TRP A 291 6.11 9.75 16.72
N TRP A 292 5.64 9.72 17.97
CA TRP A 292 5.91 10.72 19.03
C TRP A 292 7.28 10.40 19.68
N PRO A 293 8.08 11.38 20.19
CA PRO A 293 7.69 12.71 20.64
C PRO A 293 7.88 13.87 19.68
N ALA A 294 6.83 14.68 19.54
CA ALA A 294 7.00 16.07 19.16
C ALA A 294 7.45 16.88 20.38
N GLU A 295 8.39 17.78 20.09
CA GLU A 295 8.75 19.01 20.80
C GLU A 295 9.47 18.93 22.16
N GLY A 296 10.75 19.32 22.13
CA GLY A 296 11.44 19.77 23.33
C GLY A 296 12.95 19.56 23.41
N ALA A 297 13.72 19.54 22.31
CA ALA A 297 15.18 19.63 22.42
C ALA A 297 15.82 20.29 21.21
N SER A 298 16.37 21.48 21.41
CA SER A 298 17.38 22.08 20.55
C SER A 298 18.62 21.18 20.56
N GLY A 299 18.67 20.23 19.64
CA GLY A 299 19.86 19.43 19.34
C GLY A 299 20.80 20.18 18.39
N PRO A 300 22.09 19.80 18.36
CA PRO A 300 23.09 20.44 17.50
C PRO A 300 22.70 20.29 16.03
N LYS A 301 22.96 21.33 15.23
CA LYS A 301 22.85 21.27 13.76
C LYS A 301 23.76 20.14 13.26
N VAL A 302 23.16 19.03 12.89
CA VAL A 302 23.81 17.98 12.10
C VAL A 302 24.01 18.57 10.71
N GLU A 303 25.23 18.54 10.18
CA GLU A 303 25.49 18.87 8.77
C GLU A 303 24.76 17.84 7.92
N LEU A 304 23.74 18.29 7.19
CA LEU A 304 22.93 17.44 6.32
C LEU A 304 23.67 17.19 5.02
N GLY A 305 23.76 15.94 4.59
CA GLY A 305 24.22 15.58 3.25
C GLY A 305 23.06 15.58 2.26
N TYR A 306 23.28 16.03 1.01
CA TYR A 306 22.29 15.93 -0.06
C TYR A 306 22.76 14.90 -1.08
N TYR A 307 21.89 13.99 -1.49
CA TYR A 307 22.22 12.86 -2.34
C TYR A 307 21.27 12.81 -3.54
N VAL A 308 21.75 12.52 -4.74
CA VAL A 308 20.90 12.27 -5.92
C VAL A 308 20.70 10.78 -6.10
N CYS A 309 19.46 10.35 -6.27
CA CYS A 309 19.09 8.97 -6.56
C CYS A 309 18.02 8.94 -7.65
N GLY A 310 18.05 7.96 -8.54
CA GLY A 310 17.16 7.94 -9.70
C GLY A 310 17.34 6.72 -10.58
N THR A 311 16.84 6.80 -11.81
CA THR A 311 16.98 5.75 -12.83
C THR A 311 18.44 5.39 -13.10
N MET A 312 19.34 6.38 -13.06
CA MET A 312 20.78 6.15 -13.17
C MET A 312 21.36 5.35 -12.00
N THR A 313 20.80 5.39 -10.79
CA THR A 313 21.30 4.58 -9.66
C THR A 313 20.44 3.35 -9.41
N ASN A 314 19.55 3.00 -10.35
CA ASN A 314 18.50 2.00 -10.18
C ASN A 314 17.69 2.19 -8.88
N TRP A 315 17.51 3.45 -8.45
CA TRP A 315 16.86 3.83 -7.20
C TRP A 315 17.43 3.18 -5.92
N SER A 316 18.64 2.62 -5.97
CA SER A 316 19.20 1.81 -4.88
C SER A 316 20.51 2.33 -4.31
N ASP A 317 21.26 3.14 -5.06
CA ASP A 317 22.58 3.66 -4.64
C ASP A 317 22.64 5.20 -4.68
N PRO A 318 22.19 5.91 -3.63
CA PRO A 318 22.16 7.38 -3.61
C PRO A 318 23.58 7.98 -3.64
N GLN A 319 23.81 8.93 -4.54
CA GLN A 319 25.13 9.55 -4.76
C GLN A 319 25.20 10.92 -4.09
N LEU A 320 26.24 11.17 -3.29
CA LEU A 320 26.41 12.46 -2.60
C LEU A 320 26.62 13.61 -3.60
N MET A 321 25.98 14.75 -3.34
CA MET A 321 26.14 16.00 -4.08
C MET A 321 27.36 16.78 -3.57
N ASP A 322 28.11 17.40 -4.49
CA ASP A 322 29.22 18.29 -4.18
C ASP A 322 28.69 19.60 -3.55
N ASP A 323 29.28 20.05 -2.45
CA ASP A 323 29.03 21.40 -1.91
C ASP A 323 29.76 22.43 -2.79
N GLU A 324 29.01 23.21 -3.56
CA GLU A 324 29.51 24.27 -4.43
C GLU A 324 29.61 25.63 -3.70
N GLY A 325 29.25 25.69 -2.41
CA GLY A 325 29.24 26.90 -1.60
C GLY A 325 27.94 27.72 -1.69
N GLU A 326 27.78 28.68 -0.77
CA GLU A 326 26.60 29.57 -0.68
C GLU A 326 25.23 28.85 -0.60
N GLY A 327 25.21 27.60 -0.13
CA GLY A 327 24.00 26.77 -0.06
C GLY A 327 23.62 26.11 -1.40
N VAL A 328 24.57 25.96 -2.32
CA VAL A 328 24.39 25.28 -3.60
C VAL A 328 25.06 23.91 -3.55
N TYR A 329 24.31 22.87 -3.90
CA TYR A 329 24.79 21.50 -3.97
C TYR A 329 24.62 20.95 -5.38
N GLY A 330 25.67 20.36 -5.97
CA GLY A 330 25.70 19.96 -7.38
C GLY A 330 25.97 18.47 -7.59
N TYR A 331 25.38 17.88 -8.63
CA TYR A 331 25.69 16.53 -9.09
C TYR A 331 25.59 16.43 -10.60
N THR A 332 26.49 15.65 -11.22
CA THR A 332 26.51 15.48 -12.68
C THR A 332 25.83 14.17 -13.05
N LEU A 333 24.70 14.27 -13.76
CA LEU A 333 23.92 13.14 -14.26
C LEU A 333 24.18 12.93 -15.75
N THR A 334 24.35 11.68 -16.17
CA THR A 334 24.49 11.28 -17.58
C THR A 334 23.18 10.70 -18.08
N MET A 335 22.70 11.14 -19.25
CA MET A 335 21.50 10.60 -19.88
C MET A 335 21.75 9.19 -20.41
N GLY A 336 20.98 8.20 -19.96
CA GLY A 336 21.07 6.81 -20.41
C GLY A 336 20.39 6.55 -21.76
N GLU A 337 20.44 5.29 -22.20
CA GLU A 337 19.98 4.84 -23.52
C GLU A 337 18.46 5.02 -23.73
N ASN A 338 17.68 5.18 -22.66
CA ASN A 338 16.22 5.42 -22.71
C ASN A 338 15.83 6.88 -23.04
N ASN A 339 16.80 7.76 -23.31
CA ASN A 339 16.61 9.17 -23.65
C ASN A 339 15.79 9.98 -22.61
N ARG A 340 15.64 9.42 -21.41
CA ARG A 340 14.87 9.95 -20.30
C ARG A 340 15.48 9.46 -18.99
N GLU A 341 15.79 10.38 -18.10
CA GLU A 341 16.28 10.08 -16.76
C GLU A 341 15.34 10.72 -15.74
N SER A 342 14.97 9.97 -14.71
CA SER A 342 14.17 10.47 -13.59
C SER A 342 14.98 10.39 -12.30
N PHE A 343 14.98 11.45 -11.50
CA PHE A 343 15.78 11.51 -10.27
C PHE A 343 15.07 12.26 -9.15
N GLN A 344 15.58 12.07 -7.94
CA GLN A 344 15.22 12.73 -6.69
C GLN A 344 16.47 13.19 -5.95
N ILE A 345 16.27 14.07 -4.98
CA ILE A 345 17.32 14.49 -4.06
C ILE A 345 16.93 14.03 -2.65
N TRP A 346 17.72 13.17 -2.03
CA TRP A 346 17.51 12.61 -0.69
C TRP A 346 18.40 13.33 0.31
N VAL A 347 17.86 13.61 1.49
CA VAL A 347 18.62 14.18 2.61
C VAL A 347 19.22 13.03 3.42
N ASP A 348 20.51 13.10 3.70
CA ASP A 348 21.32 12.08 4.38
C ASP A 348 21.27 10.69 3.73
N GLY A 349 20.98 10.63 2.42
CA GLY A 349 20.86 9.38 1.67
C GLY A 349 19.58 8.60 2.01
N ASP A 350 18.65 9.22 2.73
CA ASP A 350 17.40 8.59 3.16
C ASP A 350 16.27 8.86 2.16
N VAL A 351 15.74 7.78 1.56
CA VAL A 351 14.59 7.82 0.64
C VAL A 351 13.29 8.27 1.31
N GLU A 352 13.24 8.21 2.64
CA GLU A 352 12.18 8.77 3.46
C GLU A 352 12.32 10.28 3.62
N ARG A 353 13.42 10.89 3.19
CA ARG A 353 13.68 12.33 3.31
C ARG A 353 14.02 12.95 1.98
N CYS A 354 13.15 12.77 0.98
CA CYS A 354 13.38 13.32 -0.36
C CYS A 354 12.83 14.75 -0.51
N ILE A 355 13.63 15.62 -1.13
CA ILE A 355 13.18 16.87 -1.75
C ILE A 355 12.64 16.49 -3.11
N HIS A 356 11.46 17.00 -3.44
CA HIS A 356 10.73 16.59 -4.63
C HIS A 356 9.92 17.73 -5.25
N PRO A 357 9.56 17.64 -6.55
CA PRO A 357 8.64 18.58 -7.19
C PRO A 357 7.19 18.29 -6.79
N THR A 358 6.27 19.22 -7.07
CA THR A 358 4.84 19.02 -6.78
C THR A 358 4.16 17.96 -7.67
N GLU A 359 4.74 17.64 -8.84
CA GLU A 359 4.20 16.67 -9.79
C GLU A 359 5.30 15.73 -10.31
N ALA A 360 4.96 14.46 -10.55
CA ALA A 360 5.90 13.47 -11.05
C ALA A 360 6.33 13.76 -12.49
N GLY A 361 7.63 13.62 -12.78
CA GLY A 361 8.19 13.92 -14.08
C GLY A 361 8.21 15.42 -14.42
N SER A 362 8.20 16.27 -13.38
CA SER A 362 8.31 17.71 -13.53
C SER A 362 9.64 18.14 -14.14
N SER A 363 9.63 19.29 -14.80
CA SER A 363 10.84 19.98 -15.23
C SER A 363 11.49 20.76 -14.08
N LYS A 364 12.58 21.47 -14.35
CA LYS A 364 13.26 22.35 -13.41
C LYS A 364 12.39 23.55 -13.07
N ASP A 365 12.75 24.28 -12.01
CA ASP A 365 12.12 25.54 -11.61
C ASP A 365 10.69 25.42 -11.07
N VAL A 366 10.24 24.20 -10.77
CA VAL A 366 8.97 23.93 -10.11
C VAL A 366 9.09 24.15 -8.60
N ARG A 367 7.97 24.53 -7.95
CA ARG A 367 7.91 24.67 -6.50
C ARG A 367 8.36 23.38 -5.83
N LEU A 368 9.27 23.51 -4.85
CA LEU A 368 9.81 22.39 -4.11
C LEU A 368 8.95 22.07 -2.88
N SER A 369 8.79 20.78 -2.64
CA SER A 369 8.23 20.21 -1.43
C SER A 369 9.27 19.29 -0.76
N GLY A 370 9.04 18.98 0.51
CA GLY A 370 9.97 18.22 1.34
C GLY A 370 11.14 19.04 1.95
N PRO A 371 12.10 18.37 2.61
CA PRO A 371 12.15 16.91 2.80
C PRO A 371 10.97 16.45 3.68
N ASP A 372 10.17 15.53 3.14
CA ASP A 372 9.00 14.97 3.83
C ASP A 372 9.07 13.44 3.82
N GLU A 373 8.38 12.85 4.80
CA GLU A 373 8.32 11.41 5.03
C GLU A 373 7.51 10.72 3.92
N GLY A 374 8.15 10.55 2.77
CA GLY A 374 7.72 9.66 1.70
C GLY A 374 6.67 10.19 0.72
N ILE A 375 6.15 11.41 0.88
CA ILE A 375 5.18 12.01 -0.08
C ILE A 375 5.87 12.20 -1.44
N GLY A 376 7.14 12.58 -1.41
CA GLY A 376 7.95 12.79 -2.60
C GLY A 376 8.37 11.55 -3.39
N ARG A 377 8.13 10.32 -2.92
CA ARG A 377 8.75 9.11 -3.51
C ARG A 377 8.38 8.80 -4.95
N GLU A 378 7.17 9.13 -5.35
CA GLU A 378 6.73 8.99 -6.75
C GLU A 378 6.98 10.27 -7.55
N LEU A 379 7.36 11.34 -6.86
CA LEU A 379 7.56 12.67 -7.41
C LEU A 379 9.05 12.81 -7.74
N SER A 380 9.36 12.66 -9.02
CA SER A 380 10.71 12.80 -9.55
C SER A 380 10.78 13.96 -10.51
N TRP A 381 11.96 14.58 -10.60
CA TRP A 381 12.29 15.37 -11.78
C TRP A 381 12.55 14.43 -12.94
N ARG A 382 12.26 14.90 -14.15
CA ARG A 382 12.59 14.15 -15.35
C ARG A 382 13.27 15.04 -16.37
N ILE A 383 14.44 14.58 -16.82
CA ILE A 383 15.15 15.12 -17.97
C ILE A 383 14.78 14.24 -19.16
N THR A 384 14.21 14.81 -20.22
CA THR A 384 13.77 14.08 -21.42
C THR A 384 14.40 14.66 -22.67
N GLY A 385 14.78 13.81 -23.62
CA GLY A 385 15.13 14.23 -24.99
C GLY A 385 13.94 14.61 -25.86
N ASP A 386 12.70 14.34 -25.43
CA ASP A 386 11.51 14.60 -26.22
C ASP A 386 11.01 16.05 -26.08
N THR A 387 11.02 16.78 -27.18
CA THR A 387 10.34 18.07 -27.26
C THR A 387 8.84 17.86 -27.50
N LYS A 388 7.98 18.45 -26.66
CA LYS A 388 6.51 18.33 -26.82
C LYS A 388 5.92 19.60 -27.44
N GLN A 389 4.94 19.42 -28.31
CA GLN A 389 4.06 20.50 -28.73
C GLN A 389 2.96 20.70 -27.68
N VAL A 390 2.95 21.86 -27.05
CA VAL A 390 1.96 22.24 -26.03
C VAL A 390 1.26 23.52 -26.42
N ARG A 391 0.04 23.68 -25.91
CA ARG A 391 -0.77 24.88 -26.10
C ARG A 391 -0.73 25.71 -24.82
N LEU A 392 -0.32 26.98 -24.92
CA LEU A 392 -0.24 27.87 -23.76
C LEU A 392 -1.57 28.62 -23.58
N ILE A 393 -2.18 28.52 -22.39
CA ILE A 393 -3.40 29.25 -22.04
C ILE A 393 -3.29 29.95 -20.67
N ASN A 394 -4.14 30.95 -20.42
CA ASN A 394 -4.21 31.63 -19.12
C ASN A 394 -5.09 30.89 -18.10
N GLU A 395 -5.05 31.33 -16.83
CA GLU A 395 -5.80 30.70 -15.74
C GLU A 395 -7.31 30.77 -15.93
N GLU A 396 -7.87 31.90 -16.38
CA GLU A 396 -9.31 32.06 -16.60
C GLU A 396 -9.85 31.08 -17.65
N GLN A 397 -9.11 30.91 -18.75
CA GLN A 397 -9.46 29.99 -19.83
C GLN A 397 -9.31 28.52 -19.43
N TRP A 398 -8.31 28.21 -18.59
CA TRP A 398 -8.16 26.87 -18.01
C TRP A 398 -9.38 26.50 -17.15
N HIS A 399 -9.85 27.41 -16.31
CA HIS A 399 -11.05 27.20 -15.50
C HIS A 399 -12.31 27.05 -16.36
N ALA A 400 -12.46 27.83 -17.42
CA ALA A 400 -13.57 27.71 -18.36
C ALA A 400 -13.58 26.34 -19.08
N LEU A 401 -12.42 25.86 -19.53
CA LEU A 401 -12.28 24.54 -20.15
C LEU A 401 -12.67 23.42 -19.18
N LYS A 402 -12.19 23.48 -17.94
CA LYS A 402 -12.51 22.47 -16.90
C LYS A 402 -14.00 22.46 -16.54
N ALA A 403 -14.66 23.62 -16.53
CA ALA A 403 -16.10 23.71 -16.32
C ALA A 403 -16.89 23.09 -17.48
N ALA A 404 -16.49 23.36 -18.72
CA ALA A 404 -17.12 22.80 -19.91
C ALA A 404 -16.96 21.27 -20.00
N GLU A 405 -15.78 20.73 -19.67
CA GLU A 405 -15.55 19.27 -19.55
C GLU A 405 -16.51 18.64 -18.54
N LYS A 406 -16.66 19.25 -17.35
CA LYS A 406 -17.54 18.77 -16.29
C LYS A 406 -19.01 18.78 -16.70
N GLU A 407 -19.45 19.81 -17.42
CA GLU A 407 -20.81 19.93 -17.94
C GLU A 407 -21.09 18.90 -19.05
N ALA A 408 -20.15 18.72 -19.98
CA ALA A 408 -20.27 17.71 -21.04
C ALA A 408 -20.33 16.28 -20.47
N GLN A 409 -19.54 16.00 -19.42
CA GLN A 409 -19.54 14.72 -18.74
C GLN A 409 -20.84 14.48 -17.95
N ALA A 410 -21.40 15.52 -17.32
CA ALA A 410 -22.73 15.46 -16.71
C ALA A 410 -23.84 15.23 -17.74
N ALA A 411 -23.70 15.79 -18.95
CA ALA A 411 -24.64 15.62 -20.05
C ALA A 411 -24.42 14.32 -20.87
N LYS A 412 -23.44 13.48 -20.51
CA LYS A 412 -23.02 12.27 -21.27
C LYS A 412 -22.80 12.55 -22.76
N LYS A 413 -22.29 13.72 -23.11
CA LYS A 413 -21.88 14.05 -24.48
C LYS A 413 -20.39 13.76 -24.63
N ASP A 414 -20.01 13.20 -25.77
CA ASP A 414 -18.59 13.07 -26.13
C ASP A 414 -17.97 14.47 -26.22
N PHE A 415 -16.96 14.71 -25.39
CA PHE A 415 -16.15 15.92 -25.48
C PHE A 415 -15.26 15.79 -26.73
N ALA A 416 -15.40 16.72 -27.67
CA ALA A 416 -14.85 16.57 -29.02
C ALA A 416 -13.31 16.57 -29.07
N ALA A 417 -12.75 15.65 -29.89
CA ALA A 417 -11.40 15.52 -30.51
C ALA A 417 -10.12 15.82 -29.66
N PRO A 418 -8.98 15.12 -29.92
CA PRO A 418 -7.80 15.23 -29.06
C PRO A 418 -7.10 16.58 -29.25
N VAL A 419 -7.33 17.50 -28.31
CA VAL A 419 -6.55 18.75 -28.18
C VAL A 419 -5.13 18.38 -27.70
N PRO A 420 -4.06 18.94 -28.29
CA PRO A 420 -2.71 18.73 -27.78
C PRO A 420 -2.61 19.20 -26.31
N PRO A 421 -1.73 18.58 -25.50
CA PRO A 421 -1.67 18.86 -24.07
C PRO A 421 -1.49 20.34 -23.78
N VAL A 422 -2.30 20.83 -22.85
CA VAL A 422 -2.37 22.23 -22.46
C VAL A 422 -1.40 22.47 -21.32
N CYS A 423 -0.58 23.52 -21.43
CA CYS A 423 0.24 24.03 -20.35
C CYS A 423 -0.32 25.38 -19.90
N VAL A 424 -0.56 25.53 -18.59
CA VAL A 424 -1.07 26.77 -18.03
C VAL A 424 0.10 27.73 -17.81
N SER A 425 0.15 28.80 -18.60
CA SER A 425 1.09 29.90 -18.38
C SER A 425 0.50 31.21 -18.89
N PHE A 426 0.30 32.20 -18.00
CA PHE A 426 1.00 33.50 -17.95
C PHE A 426 0.24 34.50 -17.05
N ALA A 427 0.97 35.18 -16.17
CA ALA A 427 0.66 36.54 -15.73
C ALA A 427 1.95 37.39 -15.89
N GLY A 428 1.96 38.32 -16.86
CA GLY A 428 3.11 39.17 -17.23
C GLY A 428 3.29 39.38 -18.75
N ASP A 429 4.35 40.08 -19.17
CA ASP A 429 4.58 40.58 -20.55
C ASP A 429 5.08 39.53 -21.57
N GLY A 430 5.22 38.26 -21.18
CA GLY A 430 5.80 37.18 -22.00
C GLY A 430 4.84 36.50 -22.98
N LYS A 431 3.98 37.24 -23.69
CA LYS A 431 2.97 36.63 -24.60
C LYS A 431 3.64 36.03 -25.86
N PRO A 432 3.33 34.78 -26.24
CA PRO A 432 3.87 34.17 -27.45
C PRO A 432 3.27 34.81 -28.71
N PRO A 433 4.02 34.86 -29.84
CA PRO A 433 3.51 35.38 -31.10
C PRO A 433 2.22 34.67 -31.54
N GLY A 434 1.19 35.43 -31.90
CA GLY A 434 -0.12 34.90 -32.31
C GLY A 434 -1.19 34.86 -31.21
N TYR A 435 -0.82 35.06 -29.94
CA TYR A 435 -1.75 35.10 -28.81
C TYR A 435 -2.84 36.18 -28.95
N GLU A 436 -2.49 37.35 -29.51
CA GLU A 436 -3.38 38.51 -29.63
C GLU A 436 -4.63 38.27 -30.49
N ARG A 437 -4.68 37.16 -31.24
CA ARG A 437 -5.80 36.81 -32.14
C ARG A 437 -6.66 35.66 -31.63
N ALA A 438 -6.31 35.02 -30.50
CA ALA A 438 -7.03 33.86 -30.00
C ALA A 438 -8.29 34.29 -29.22
N GLN A 439 -9.47 33.83 -29.66
CA GLN A 439 -10.75 34.08 -28.98
C GLN A 439 -11.18 32.94 -28.07
N GLY A 440 -10.69 31.72 -28.32
CA GLY A 440 -10.90 30.54 -27.48
C GLY A 440 -9.67 29.65 -27.37
N VAL A 441 -9.78 28.59 -26.57
CA VAL A 441 -8.69 27.61 -26.35
C VAL A 441 -8.22 27.02 -27.67
N GLU A 442 -9.11 26.79 -28.63
CA GLU A 442 -8.83 26.17 -29.94
C GLU A 442 -7.98 27.04 -30.88
N ASP A 443 -7.91 28.35 -30.67
CA ASP A 443 -7.16 29.29 -31.52
C ASP A 443 -5.74 29.58 -30.98
N MET A 444 -5.39 29.01 -29.83
CA MET A 444 -4.13 29.30 -29.16
C MET A 444 -2.89 28.77 -29.90
N PRO A 445 -1.78 29.52 -29.88
CA PRO A 445 -0.54 29.10 -30.52
C PRO A 445 0.05 27.85 -29.85
N ILE A 446 0.53 26.93 -30.68
CA ILE A 446 1.25 25.74 -30.26
C ILE A 446 2.73 26.08 -30.20
N VAL A 447 3.37 25.83 -29.06
CA VAL A 447 4.80 26.03 -28.85
C VAL A 447 5.48 24.71 -28.54
N THR A 448 6.77 24.64 -28.82
CA THR A 448 7.61 23.49 -28.46
C THR A 448 8.19 23.69 -27.06
N ALA A 449 7.72 22.91 -26.09
CA ALA A 449 8.26 22.88 -24.73
C ALA A 449 9.57 22.06 -24.66
N ASN A 450 10.43 22.39 -23.68
CA ASN A 450 11.71 21.72 -23.35
C ASN A 450 12.84 21.85 -24.40
N ARG A 451 12.89 22.95 -25.16
CA ARG A 451 13.90 23.14 -26.23
C ARG A 451 15.35 23.12 -25.74
N ASP A 452 15.63 23.70 -24.57
CA ASP A 452 16.99 23.87 -24.05
C ASP A 452 17.48 22.65 -23.23
N ASP A 453 16.56 21.76 -22.87
CA ASP A 453 16.83 20.58 -22.02
C ASP A 453 16.83 19.26 -22.81
N ALA A 454 16.56 19.30 -24.12
CA ALA A 454 16.57 18.12 -24.98
C ALA A 454 17.98 17.52 -25.09
N GLY A 455 18.13 16.31 -24.55
CA GLY A 455 19.37 15.54 -24.59
C GLY A 455 19.28 14.34 -25.50
N ARG A 456 20.45 13.76 -25.78
CA ARG A 456 20.66 12.46 -26.40
C ARG A 456 21.37 11.55 -25.38
N PRO A 457 21.29 10.21 -25.53
CA PRO A 457 22.11 9.31 -24.72
C PRO A 457 23.58 9.73 -24.70
N GLY A 458 24.17 9.79 -23.51
CA GLY A 458 25.54 10.26 -23.27
C GLY A 458 25.67 11.76 -22.98
N ASP A 459 24.63 12.58 -23.22
CA ASP A 459 24.64 13.98 -22.78
C ASP A 459 24.68 14.07 -21.25
N ARG A 460 25.49 14.98 -20.72
CA ARG A 460 25.65 15.21 -19.28
C ARG A 460 24.92 16.48 -18.84
N TYR A 461 24.31 16.42 -17.66
CA TYR A 461 23.55 17.49 -17.04
C TYR A 461 24.08 17.76 -15.64
N ARG A 462 24.40 19.02 -15.34
CA ARG A 462 24.73 19.43 -13.96
C ARG A 462 23.45 19.80 -13.25
N VAL A 463 23.01 18.96 -12.33
CA VAL A 463 21.85 19.19 -11.45
C VAL A 463 22.32 19.95 -10.22
N ARG A 464 21.64 21.04 -9.86
CA ARG A 464 21.94 21.86 -8.68
C ARG A 464 20.71 22.04 -7.80
N LEU A 465 20.89 21.87 -6.49
CA LEU A 465 19.97 22.25 -5.43
C LEU A 465 20.46 23.56 -4.80
N HIS A 466 19.60 24.57 -4.78
CA HIS A 466 19.87 25.88 -4.18
C HIS A 466 19.08 26.01 -2.88
N LEU A 467 19.74 26.28 -1.76
CA LEU A 467 19.17 26.43 -0.43
C LEU A 467 19.64 27.76 0.19
N ARG A 468 18.89 28.84 -0.02
CA ARG A 468 19.22 30.17 0.52
C ARG A 468 18.09 30.70 1.41
N GLY A 469 18.24 30.53 2.72
CA GLY A 469 17.19 30.89 3.68
C GLY A 469 15.92 30.05 3.46
N ASN A 470 14.78 30.70 3.23
CA ASN A 470 13.52 30.02 2.90
C ASN A 470 13.39 29.68 1.41
N TYR A 471 14.33 30.14 0.57
CA TYR A 471 14.31 29.89 -0.87
C TYR A 471 14.97 28.55 -1.18
N LYS A 472 14.22 27.66 -1.83
CA LYS A 472 14.71 26.36 -2.31
C LYS A 472 14.39 26.22 -3.80
N LYS A 473 15.37 25.80 -4.62
CA LYS A 473 15.19 25.60 -6.06
C LYS A 473 16.05 24.44 -6.59
N VAL A 474 15.53 23.65 -7.52
CA VAL A 474 16.32 22.68 -8.30
C VAL A 474 16.41 23.16 -9.74
N THR A 475 17.63 23.19 -10.26
CA THR A 475 17.96 23.59 -11.64
C THR A 475 18.84 22.55 -12.28
N TRP A 476 18.84 22.46 -13.61
CA TRP A 476 19.90 21.79 -14.34
C TRP A 476 20.26 22.53 -15.62
N GLU A 477 21.49 22.31 -16.08
CA GLU A 477 21.99 22.77 -17.37
C GLU A 477 22.83 21.68 -18.02
N LYS A 478 22.86 21.67 -19.35
CA LYS A 478 23.70 20.74 -20.11
C LYS A 478 25.16 21.08 -19.85
N ALA A 479 25.91 20.14 -19.28
CA ALA A 479 27.31 20.35 -18.90
C ALA A 479 28.18 20.48 -20.16
N THR A 480 29.04 21.51 -20.20
CA THR A 480 30.00 21.71 -21.29
C THR A 480 31.41 21.82 -20.71
N GLY A 481 32.34 20.96 -21.15
CA GLY A 481 33.74 21.02 -20.71
C GLY A 481 34.05 20.37 -19.35
N LEU A 482 34.88 21.03 -18.54
CA LEU A 482 35.59 20.49 -17.36
C LEU A 482 34.71 20.17 -16.12
N ASP A 483 33.43 20.55 -16.11
CA ASP A 483 32.47 20.27 -15.02
C ASP A 483 31.99 18.81 -14.96
N ALA A 484 32.54 17.97 -15.84
CA ALA A 484 32.06 16.61 -16.13
C ALA A 484 32.74 15.50 -15.28
N ILE A 485 33.46 15.82 -14.20
CA ILE A 485 34.30 14.84 -13.50
C ILE A 485 33.71 14.43 -12.14
N THR A 486 33.02 13.29 -12.13
CA THR A 486 33.20 12.22 -11.13
C THR A 486 33.03 10.88 -11.84
N ALA A 487 33.85 9.90 -11.43
CA ALA A 487 34.22 8.71 -12.20
C ALA A 487 33.05 7.73 -12.45
N GLU A 488 32.88 7.32 -13.71
CA GLU A 488 31.89 6.31 -14.14
C GLU A 488 32.26 4.90 -13.64
N LYS A 489 31.27 4.15 -13.15
CA LYS A 489 31.20 2.71 -13.42
C LYS A 489 30.33 2.51 -14.67
N PRO A 490 30.79 1.79 -15.70
CA PRO A 490 29.92 1.44 -16.82
C PRO A 490 28.78 0.54 -16.32
N TYR A 491 27.55 0.87 -16.71
CA TYR A 491 26.38 0.02 -16.47
C TYR A 491 26.47 -1.23 -17.35
N ALA A 492 26.54 -2.39 -16.72
CA ALA A 492 26.31 -3.68 -17.37
C ALA A 492 25.04 -4.27 -16.75
N HIS A 493 23.92 -4.16 -17.46
CA HIS A 493 22.72 -4.94 -17.15
C HIS A 493 22.69 -6.16 -18.05
N ASP A 494 22.59 -7.34 -17.44
CA ASP A 494 22.36 -8.59 -18.15
C ASP A 494 20.86 -8.89 -18.16
N TYR A 495 20.28 -9.12 -19.34
CA TYR A 495 18.86 -9.43 -19.50
C TYR A 495 18.64 -10.94 -19.58
N GLN A 496 17.46 -11.44 -19.18
CA GLN A 496 17.12 -12.87 -19.23
C GLN A 496 15.70 -13.09 -19.76
N ILE A 497 15.44 -14.24 -20.39
CA ILE A 497 14.12 -14.66 -20.88
C ILE A 497 13.64 -15.94 -20.17
N ILE A 498 12.32 -16.06 -20.00
CA ILE A 498 11.65 -17.19 -19.36
C ILE A 498 10.34 -17.52 -20.10
N GLY A 499 10.04 -18.80 -20.30
CA GLY A 499 8.75 -19.25 -20.84
C GLY A 499 8.68 -20.75 -21.08
N ASP A 500 7.62 -21.17 -21.77
CA ASP A 500 7.37 -22.59 -22.04
C ASP A 500 8.51 -23.25 -22.85
N HIS A 501 9.20 -22.47 -23.70
CA HIS A 501 10.33 -22.92 -24.51
C HIS A 501 11.54 -23.38 -23.67
N ASN A 502 11.70 -22.88 -22.44
CA ASN A 502 12.83 -23.20 -21.57
C ASN A 502 12.42 -23.79 -20.21
N TYR A 503 11.20 -24.32 -20.10
CA TYR A 503 10.64 -24.91 -18.87
C TYR A 503 10.75 -23.97 -17.67
N TRP A 504 10.49 -22.68 -17.90
CA TRP A 504 10.53 -21.66 -16.87
C TRP A 504 11.91 -21.53 -16.18
N LYS A 505 12.99 -21.75 -16.93
CA LYS A 505 14.37 -21.49 -16.46
C LYS A 505 14.84 -20.12 -16.93
N PHE A 506 15.67 -19.46 -16.14
CA PHE A 506 16.29 -18.19 -16.54
C PHE A 506 17.36 -18.44 -17.60
N GLU A 507 17.18 -17.89 -18.79
CA GLU A 507 18.13 -17.96 -19.89
C GLU A 507 18.68 -16.55 -20.22
N PRO A 508 20.00 -16.33 -20.17
CA PRO A 508 20.59 -15.01 -20.40
C PRO A 508 20.54 -14.59 -21.87
N LEU A 509 20.14 -13.34 -22.11
CA LEU A 509 20.19 -12.69 -23.42
C LEU A 509 21.57 -12.09 -23.66
N SER A 510 22.11 -12.32 -24.86
CA SER A 510 23.35 -11.71 -25.33
C SER A 510 23.08 -10.37 -25.99
N ARG A 511 23.97 -9.40 -25.76
CA ARG A 511 23.89 -8.08 -26.38
C ARG A 511 24.28 -8.16 -27.86
N ASP A 512 23.50 -7.55 -28.75
CA ASP A 512 23.84 -7.49 -30.17
C ASP A 512 25.07 -6.58 -30.38
N PRO A 513 26.11 -7.03 -31.12
CA PRO A 513 27.29 -6.21 -31.39
C PRO A 513 27.02 -4.95 -32.23
N SER A 514 25.92 -4.91 -32.98
CA SER A 514 25.58 -3.85 -33.93
C SER A 514 24.64 -2.78 -33.36
N ASP A 515 23.82 -3.14 -32.36
CA ASP A 515 22.92 -2.23 -31.66
C ASP A 515 23.01 -2.48 -30.14
N PRO A 516 23.64 -1.58 -29.37
CA PRO A 516 23.75 -1.72 -27.93
C PRO A 516 22.41 -1.81 -27.20
N SER A 517 21.30 -1.40 -27.80
CA SER A 517 19.97 -1.46 -27.20
C SER A 517 19.24 -2.80 -27.43
N LEU A 518 19.82 -3.70 -28.23
CA LEU A 518 19.19 -4.97 -28.61
C LEU A 518 19.82 -6.16 -27.86
N PHE A 519 18.96 -7.02 -27.30
CA PHE A 519 19.34 -8.24 -26.59
C PHE A 519 18.62 -9.44 -27.19
N SER A 520 19.33 -10.54 -27.46
CA SER A 520 18.80 -11.73 -28.12
C SER A 520 19.35 -13.02 -27.50
N THR A 521 18.59 -14.11 -27.63
CA THR A 521 19.04 -15.49 -27.37
C THR A 521 18.54 -16.37 -28.52
N GLU A 522 19.15 -17.55 -28.71
CA GLU A 522 18.84 -18.47 -29.81
C GLU A 522 17.50 -19.19 -29.68
#